data_AF-A0A7L3UVY1-F1
#
_entry.id   AF-A0A7L3UVY1-F1
#
_cell.length_a   1.000
_cell.length_b   1.000
_cell.length_c   1.000
_cell.angle_alpha   90.00
_cell.angle_beta   90.00
_cell.angle_gamma   90.00
#
_symmetry.space_group_name_H-M   'P 1'
#
loop_
_entity.id
_entity.type
_entity.pdbx_description
1 polymer ?
#
loop_
_entity_poly.entity_id
_entity_poly.type
_entity_poly.pdbx_seq_one_letter_code
_entity_poly.pdbx_strand_id
1 'polypeptide(L)' 'QAGCGAHCDLPEAVAVPDPGVNFNLWRSLDAGSRALEVARGQAALAAAVLRARELLRDPRLRPSLDR' A
#
# COMPACT_ATOMS: atom_id res chain seq x y z
N GLN A 1 -7.89 -15.56 -14.21
CA GLN A 1 -8.59 -15.04 -13.01
C GLN A 1 -7.63 -15.26 -11.85
N ALA A 2 -6.90 -14.22 -11.45
CA ALA A 2 -5.80 -14.33 -10.49
C ALA A 2 -6.26 -13.78 -9.15
N GLY A 3 -6.79 -14.66 -8.30
CA GLY A 3 -7.19 -14.31 -6.95
C GLY A 3 -6.62 -15.35 -5.99
N CYS A 4 -5.90 -14.87 -4.98
CA CYS A 4 -5.40 -15.67 -3.87
C CYS A 4 -6.53 -16.21 -2.97
N GLY A 5 -7.82 -16.02 -3.30
CA GLY A 5 -8.93 -16.56 -2.51
C GLY A 5 -8.92 -16.14 -1.03
N ALA A 6 -9.70 -16.85 -0.21
CA ALA A 6 -9.89 -16.50 1.20
C ALA A 6 -8.62 -16.61 2.07
N HIS A 7 -7.54 -17.24 1.57
CA HIS A 7 -6.29 -17.33 2.33
C HIS A 7 -5.52 -16.02 2.36
N CYS A 8 -5.78 -15.09 1.41
CA CYS A 8 -5.24 -13.74 1.44
C CYS A 8 -6.08 -12.74 2.22
N ASP A 9 -7.26 -13.12 2.69
CA ASP A 9 -8.13 -12.19 3.41
C ASP A 9 -7.47 -11.80 4.74
N LEU A 10 -7.35 -10.50 4.96
CA LEU A 10 -6.88 -9.97 6.23
C LEU A 10 -8.04 -10.01 7.24
N PRO A 11 -7.79 -10.43 8.49
CA PRO A 11 -8.82 -10.51 9.53
C PRO A 11 -9.38 -9.15 9.93
N GLU A 12 -8.65 -8.07 9.65
CA GLU A 12 -9.09 -6.68 9.83
C GLU A 12 -8.65 -5.83 8.63
N ALA A 13 -9.35 -4.72 8.41
CA ALA A 13 -9.01 -3.78 7.36
C ALA A 13 -7.69 -3.06 7.69
N VAL A 14 -6.78 -3.00 6.73
CA VAL A 14 -5.54 -2.23 6.83
C VAL A 14 -5.71 -0.94 6.04
N ALA A 15 -5.46 0.19 6.70
CA ALA A 15 -5.47 1.49 6.04
C ALA A 15 -4.30 1.57 5.03
N VAL A 16 -4.61 1.99 3.81
CA VAL A 16 -3.64 2.20 2.73
C VAL A 16 -3.75 3.63 2.22
N PRO A 17 -2.67 4.23 1.67
CA PRO A 17 -2.78 5.53 1.03
C PRO A 17 -3.74 5.47 -0.16
N ASP A 18 -4.43 6.58 -0.43
CA ASP A 18 -5.26 6.72 -1.63
C ASP A 18 -4.37 6.61 -2.89
N PRO A 19 -4.61 5.63 -3.78
CA PRO A 19 -3.85 5.51 -5.02
C PRO A 19 -4.24 6.57 -6.06
N GLY A 20 -5.33 7.30 -5.84
CA GLY A 20 -5.83 8.31 -6.74
C GLY A 20 -4.88 9.50 -6.88
N VAL A 21 -4.57 9.87 -8.12
CA VAL A 21 -3.85 11.10 -8.43
C VAL A 21 -4.73 12.00 -9.27
N ASN A 22 -4.98 13.22 -8.81
CA ASN A 22 -5.57 14.25 -9.64
C ASN A 22 -4.48 14.85 -10.55
N PHE A 23 -4.51 14.49 -11.84
CA PHE A 23 -3.50 14.93 -12.81
C PHE A 23 -3.51 16.45 -13.09
N ASN A 24 -4.62 17.15 -12.86
CA ASN A 24 -4.67 18.61 -12.99
C ASN A 24 -3.90 19.27 -11.85
N LEU A 25 -4.15 18.84 -10.62
CA LEU A 25 -3.40 19.29 -9.45
C LEU A 25 -1.93 18.90 -9.56
N TRP A 26 -1.65 17.63 -9.88
CA TRP A 26 -0.30 17.08 -9.97
C TRP A 26 0.61 17.90 -10.90
N ARG A 27 0.10 18.28 -12.08
CA ARG A 27 0.84 19.08 -13.06
C ARG A 27 1.16 20.49 -12.56
N SER A 28 0.35 21.05 -11.67
CA SER A 28 0.58 22.37 -11.08
C SER A 28 1.60 22.38 -9.95
N LEU A 29 1.87 21.21 -9.33
CA LEU A 29 2.86 21.08 -8.26
C LEU A 29 4.29 21.17 -8.79
N ASP A 30 5.18 21.79 -8.01
CA ASP A 30 6.61 21.75 -8.24
C ASP A 30 7.21 20.36 -7.93
N ALA A 31 8.46 20.14 -8.33
CA ALA A 31 9.14 18.84 -8.18
C ALA A 31 9.28 18.42 -6.70
N GLY A 32 9.52 19.36 -5.80
CA GLY A 32 9.65 19.09 -4.36
C GLY A 32 8.33 18.65 -3.75
N SER A 33 7.24 19.36 -4.08
CA SER A 33 5.89 18.98 -3.63
C SER A 33 5.49 17.59 -4.14
N ARG A 34 5.77 17.27 -5.41
CA ARG A 34 5.52 15.92 -5.96
C ARG A 34 6.33 14.85 -5.24
N ALA A 35 7.62 15.11 -5.00
CA ALA A 35 8.49 14.17 -4.31
C ALA A 35 8.00 13.91 -2.87
N LEU A 36 7.52 14.94 -2.19
CA LEU A 36 6.98 14.82 -0.84
C LEU A 36 5.70 13.98 -0.79
N GLU A 37 4.78 14.18 -1.74
CA GLU A 37 3.56 13.37 -1.83
C GLU A 37 3.88 11.89 -2.07
N VAL A 38 4.80 11.59 -2.99
CA VAL A 38 5.25 10.19 -3.22
C VAL A 38 5.90 9.63 -1.96
N ALA A 39 6.80 10.38 -1.32
CA ALA A 39 7.51 9.89 -0.14
C ALA A 39 6.54 9.57 1.01
N ARG A 40 5.54 10.43 1.25
CA ARG A 40 4.51 10.20 2.27
C ARG A 40 3.65 8.99 1.93
N GLY A 41 3.19 8.87 0.68
CA GLY A 41 2.42 7.72 0.23
C GLY A 41 3.20 6.41 0.36
N GLN A 42 4.47 6.40 -0.04
CA GLN A 42 5.36 5.24 0.10
C GLN A 42 5.57 4.84 1.55
N ALA A 43 5.81 5.81 2.45
CA ALA A 43 5.94 5.53 3.88
C ALA A 43 4.66 4.93 4.48
N ALA A 44 3.50 5.49 4.14
CA ALA A 44 2.20 4.96 4.58
C ALA A 44 1.94 3.55 4.04
N LEU A 45 2.27 3.29 2.76
CA LEU A 45 2.14 1.97 2.16
C LEU A 45 3.07 0.94 2.83
N ALA A 46 4.33 1.31 3.10
CA ALA A 46 5.26 0.44 3.80
C ALA A 46 4.75 0.04 5.19
N ALA A 47 4.20 1.01 5.94
CA ALA A 47 3.56 0.73 7.23
C ALA A 47 2.35 -0.21 7.11
N ALA A 48 1.53 -0.01 6.07
CA ALA A 48 0.39 -0.88 5.78
C ALA A 48 0.84 -2.33 5.46
N VAL A 49 1.88 -2.50 4.65
CA VAL A 49 2.45 -3.81 4.31
C VAL A 49 2.97 -4.51 5.57
N LEU A 50 3.71 -3.80 6.43
CA LEU A 50 4.17 -4.34 7.71
C LEU A 50 3.02 -4.79 8.60
N ARG A 51 1.96 -3.97 8.70
CA ARG A 51 0.76 -4.34 9.46
C ARG A 51 0.07 -5.57 8.87
N ALA A 52 -0.11 -5.63 7.56
CA ALA A 52 -0.71 -6.77 6.89
C ALA A 52 0.06 -8.07 7.17
N ARG A 53 1.40 -8.02 7.21
CA ARG A 53 2.24 -9.20 7.53
C ARG A 53 1.98 -9.76 8.92
N GLU A 54 1.73 -8.91 9.91
CA GLU A 54 1.39 -9.33 11.27
C GLU A 54 0.02 -10.02 11.33
N LEU A 55 -0.91 -9.57 10.48
CA LEU A 55 -2.29 -10.04 10.43
C LEU A 55 -2.50 -11.30 9.59
N LEU A 56 -1.58 -11.59 8.66
CA LEU A 56 -1.63 -12.79 7.83
C LEU A 56 -1.61 -14.05 8.68
N ARG A 57 -2.70 -14.82 8.59
CA ARG A 57 -2.86 -16.10 9.29
C ARG A 57 -2.03 -17.21 8.67
N ASP A 58 -1.84 -17.20 7.35
CA ASP A 58 -0.98 -18.18 6.65
C ASP A 58 0.46 -17.63 6.54
N PRO A 59 1.44 -18.20 7.25
CA PRO A 59 2.82 -17.76 7.20
C PRO A 59 3.45 -17.87 5.80
N ARG A 60 2.91 -18.75 4.94
CA ARG A 60 3.40 -18.98 3.56
C ARG A 60 3.13 -17.78 2.64
N LEU A 61 2.25 -16.88 3.05
CA LEU A 61 1.93 -15.65 2.31
C LEU A 61 2.80 -14.47 2.74
N ARG A 62 3.54 -14.55 3.83
CA ARG A 62 4.43 -13.45 4.26
C ARG A 62 5.47 -13.06 3.19
N PRO A 63 6.09 -14.01 2.46
CA PRO A 63 7.03 -13.66 1.38
C PRO A 63 6.43 -12.90 0.21
N SER A 64 5.10 -12.96 -0.01
CA SER A 64 4.47 -12.16 -1.08
C SER A 64 4.32 -10.69 -0.72
N LEU A 65 4.55 -10.33 0.55
CA LEU A 65 4.57 -8.95 1.06
C LEU A 65 6.00 -8.43 1.33
N ASP A 66 7.03 -9.21 0.95
CA ASP A 66 8.45 -8.82 1.08
C ASP A 66 9.02 -8.13 -0.18
N ARG A 67 8.23 -8.03 -1.26
CA ARG A 67 8.59 -7.34 -2.51
C ARG A 67 7.81 -6.04 -2.67
#